data_AF-A0A9W3T003-F1
#
_entry.id   AF-A0A9W3T003-F1
#
_cell.length_a   1.000
_cell.length_b   1.000
_cell.length_c   1.000
_cell.angle_alpha   90.00
_cell.angle_beta   90.00
_cell.angle_gamma   90.00
#
_symmetry.space_group_name_H-M   'P 1'
#
loop_
_entity.id
_entity.type
_entity.pdbx_description
1 polymer ?
#
loop_
_entity_poly.entity_id
_entity_poly.type
_entity_poly.pdbx_seq_one_letter_code
_entity_poly.pdbx_strand_id
1 'polypeptide(L)' 'MGRMGLSENELVEIVKTIDLQTFSEIVELCASYEQEE' A
#
# COMPACT_ATOMS: atom_id res chain seq x y z
N MET A 1 -9.66 -22.19 -0.98
CA MET A 1 -10.22 -20.88 -0.62
C MET A 1 -9.80 -19.91 -1.71
N GLY A 2 -10.72 -19.51 -2.58
CA GLY A 2 -10.39 -18.63 -3.71
C GLY A 2 -9.90 -17.27 -3.22
N ARG A 3 -8.88 -16.69 -3.88
CA ARG A 3 -8.47 -15.31 -3.64
C ARG A 3 -9.69 -14.42 -3.91
N MET A 4 -10.38 -13.97 -2.87
CA MET A 4 -11.27 -12.83 -2.97
C MET A 4 -10.36 -11.61 -3.11
N GLY A 5 -10.04 -11.27 -4.36
CA GLY A 5 -9.41 -9.99 -4.66
C GLY A 5 -10.38 -8.87 -4.31
N LEU A 6 -9.85 -7.77 -3.81
CA LEU A 6 -10.62 -6.57 -3.55
C LEU A 6 -11.13 -5.99 -4.88
N SER A 7 -12.37 -5.52 -4.89
CA SER A 7 -12.89 -4.73 -6.00
C SER A 7 -12.18 -3.38 -6.09
N GLU A 8 -12.20 -2.77 -7.28
CA GLU A 8 -11.62 -1.44 -7.50
C GLU A 8 -12.18 -0.39 -6.51
N ASN A 9 -13.48 -0.46 -6.21
CA ASN A 9 -14.11 0.44 -5.24
C ASN A 9 -13.59 0.25 -3.82
N GLU A 10 -13.39 -1.01 -3.39
CA GLU A 10 -12.82 -1.33 -2.08
C GLU A 10 -11.36 -0.86 -1.98
N LEU A 11 -10.59 -0.98 -3.06
CA LEU A 11 -9.22 -0.46 -3.14
C LEU A 11 -9.21 1.07 -3.04
N VAL A 12 -10.14 1.76 -3.72
CA VAL A 12 -10.25 3.23 -3.66
C VAL A 12 -10.65 3.70 -2.26
N GLU A 13 -11.56 3.02 -1.57
CA GLU A 13 -11.94 3.34 -0.18
C GLU A 13 -10.75 3.17 0.77
N ILE A 14 -9.97 2.10 0.61
CA ILE A 14 -8.75 1.88 1.39
C ILE A 14 -7.74 3.00 1.12
N VAL A 15 -7.48 3.34 -0.15
CA VAL A 15 -6.56 4.43 -0.52
C VAL A 15 -7.03 5.79 0.01
N LYS A 16 -8.35 6.05 0.04
CA LYS A 16 -8.91 7.28 0.65
C LYS A 16 -8.79 7.31 2.17
N THR A 17 -8.79 6.15 2.81
CA THR A 17 -8.69 6.01 4.27
C THR A 17 -7.23 6.04 4.73
N ILE A 18 -6.32 5.63 3.85
CA ILE A 18 -4.89 5.72 4.08
C ILE A 18 -4.46 7.18 4.00
N ASP A 19 -3.81 7.64 5.06
CA ASP A 19 -3.07 8.89 5.01
C ASP A 19 -1.92 8.75 4.00
N LEU A 20 -2.02 9.49 2.89
CA LEU A 20 -1.06 9.42 1.79
C LEU A 20 0.36 9.82 2.22
N GLN A 21 0.49 10.65 3.27
CA GLN A 21 1.80 10.98 3.84
C GLN A 21 2.44 9.76 4.50
N THR A 22 1.71 9.12 5.42
CA THR A 22 2.13 7.86 6.06
C THR A 22 2.43 6.76 5.02
N PHE A 23 1.63 6.66 3.96
CA PHE A 23 1.89 5.70 2.88
C PHE A 23 3.20 5.98 2.13
N SER A 24 3.47 7.25 1.80
CA SER A 24 4.72 7.66 1.15
C SER A 24 5.94 7.30 2.02
N GLU A 25 5.86 7.57 3.32
CA GLU A 25 6.94 7.24 4.27
C GLU A 25 7.20 5.73 4.34
N ILE A 26 6.15 4.90 4.34
CA ILE A 26 6.28 3.43 4.32
C ILE A 26 6.94 2.95 3.03
N VAL A 27 6.55 3.50 1.88
CA VAL A 27 7.13 3.14 0.57
C VAL A 27 8.61 3.50 0.50
N GLU A 28 8.99 4.69 0.98
CA GLU A 28 10.39 5.13 1.04
C GLU A 28 11.23 4.26 1.97
N LEU A 29 10.70 3.90 3.15
CA LEU A 29 11.32 2.95 4.07
C LEU A 29 11.53 1.59 3.40
N CYS A 30 10.50 1.01 2.79
CA CYS A 30 10.59 -0.27 2.08
C CYS A 30 11.63 -0.24 0.95
N ALA A 31 11.65 0.84 0.16
CA ALA A 31 12.62 1.02 -0.93
C ALA A 31 14.07 1.13 -0.42
N SER A 32 14.27 1.70 0.78
CA SER A 32 15.59 1.76 1.40
C SER A 32 16.13 0.38 1.81
N TYR A 33 15.25 -0.56 2.17
CA TYR A 33 15.64 -1.93 2.50
C TYR A 33 16.00 -2.78 1.28
N GLU A 34 15.48 -2.46 0.09
CA GLU A 34 15.84 -3.16 -1.16
C GLU A 34 17.21 -2.71 -1.73
N GLN A 35 17.82 -1.64 -1.21
CA GLN A 35 19.10 -1.09 -1.69
C GLN A 35 20.32 -1.52 -0.85
N GLU A 36 20.15 -2.35 0.17
CA GLU A 36 21.25 -2.88 1.03
C GLU A 36 21.75 -4.29 0.63
N GLU A 37 21.39 -4.79 -0.56
CA GLU A 37 21.93 -6.04 -1.15
C GLU A 37 22.82 -5.75 -2.38
#